data_AF-L9JGJ4-F1
#
_entry.id   AF-L9JGJ4-F1
#
_cell.length_a   1.000
_cell.length_b   1.000
_cell.length_c   1.000
_cell.angle_alpha   90.00
_cell.angle_beta   90.00
_cell.angle_gamma   90.00
#
_symmetry.space_group_name_H-M   'P 1'
#
loop_
_entity.id
_entity.type
_entity.pdbx_description
1 polymer ?
#
loop_
_entity_poly.entity_id
_entity_poly.type
_entity_poly.pdbx_seq_one_letter_code
_entity_poly.pdbx_strand_id
1 'polypeptide(L)'
;MKQESAVPNTPPSSPSPSPCAQHPRNDSDPPALWIFGYGSLGCTWGVAYQVRGEEVSEALKYLNVREAVLGGYDTKEVTFYPQDHPAQPLKALAYVATPQNPGYLGPAPEEVIATQILSCRGFSGHNLEYLLRLADFMQLCGPQAQDEHLAAIVDAVGTMLPCFCPTEQALALV
;
A
#
# COMPACT_ATOMS: atom_id res chain seq x y z
N MET A 1 1.60 19.35 1.77
CA MET A 1 1.32 18.55 0.57
C MET A 1 0.86 19.44 -0.57
N LYS A 2 1.74 19.69 -1.54
CA LYS A 2 1.39 20.25 -2.85
C LYS A 2 2.26 19.55 -3.88
N GLN A 3 1.62 19.06 -4.92
CA GLN A 3 2.25 18.44 -6.07
C GLN A 3 2.21 19.47 -7.21
N GLU A 4 3.33 19.65 -7.95
CA GLU A 4 3.26 19.98 -9.38
C GLU A 4 4.59 19.64 -10.07
N SER A 5 4.52 18.80 -11.10
CA SER A 5 5.06 19.08 -12.44
C SER A 5 4.61 17.96 -13.38
N ALA A 6 4.02 18.37 -14.50
CA ALA A 6 3.32 17.55 -15.46
C ALA A 6 4.25 16.71 -16.34
N VAL A 7 3.86 15.45 -16.56
CA VAL A 7 3.97 14.79 -17.86
C VAL A 7 2.61 14.12 -18.09
N PRO A 8 1.93 14.36 -19.23
CA PRO A 8 0.67 13.68 -19.49
C PRO A 8 1.00 12.21 -19.75
N ASN A 9 0.37 11.29 -19.01
CA ASN A 9 -0.18 10.04 -19.53
C ASN A 9 -0.56 9.11 -18.37
N THR A 10 -1.87 8.85 -18.28
CA THR A 10 -2.56 7.80 -17.53
C THR A 10 -2.35 7.77 -16.00
N PRO A 11 -3.43 7.73 -15.19
CA PRO A 11 -3.30 7.61 -13.75
C PRO A 11 -2.50 6.35 -13.40
N PRO A 12 -1.59 6.38 -12.41
CA PRO A 12 -0.98 5.16 -11.91
C PRO A 12 -2.11 4.31 -11.33
N SER A 13 -2.55 3.33 -12.11
CA SER A 13 -3.48 2.30 -11.70
C SER A 13 -2.89 1.54 -10.52
N SER A 14 -3.73 1.40 -9.50
CA SER A 14 -3.61 0.58 -8.31
C SER A 14 -2.60 -0.56 -8.48
N PRO A 15 -1.56 -0.66 -7.63
CA PRO A 15 -0.89 -1.93 -7.48
C PRO A 15 -1.96 -2.89 -6.95
N SER A 16 -2.43 -3.79 -7.82
CA SER A 16 -3.12 -5.01 -7.42
C SER A 16 -2.40 -5.55 -6.18
N PRO A 17 -3.12 -5.94 -5.10
CA PRO A 17 -2.46 -6.51 -3.93
C PRO A 17 -1.55 -7.63 -4.43
N SER A 18 -0.24 -7.41 -4.30
CA SER A 18 0.76 -8.25 -4.94
C SER A 18 0.50 -9.71 -4.58
N PRO A 19 0.62 -10.63 -5.56
CA PRO A 19 0.31 -12.03 -5.33
C PRO A 19 1.24 -12.55 -4.24
N CYS A 20 0.66 -12.99 -3.12
CA CYS A 20 1.28 -13.75 -2.03
C CYS A 20 2.75 -13.43 -1.80
N ALA A 21 3.04 -12.44 -0.93
CA ALA A 21 4.41 -12.22 -0.43
C ALA A 21 5.00 -13.54 0.10
N GLN A 22 6.01 -14.07 -0.60
CA GLN A 22 6.57 -15.40 -0.39
C GLN A 22 7.65 -15.47 0.71
N HIS A 23 7.70 -14.52 1.65
CA HIS A 23 8.73 -14.53 2.72
C HIS A 23 8.19 -14.13 4.10
N PRO A 24 8.74 -14.73 5.17
CA PRO A 24 8.29 -14.51 6.53
C PRO A 24 8.59 -13.09 7.05
N ARG A 25 7.62 -12.51 7.76
CA ARG A 25 7.86 -11.37 8.67
C ARG A 25 8.04 -11.93 10.09
N ASN A 26 9.08 -11.50 10.79
CA ASN A 26 9.26 -11.76 12.23
C ASN A 26 9.01 -10.47 13.03
N ASP A 27 8.55 -10.59 14.28
CA ASP A 27 8.28 -9.47 15.20
C ASP A 27 9.52 -8.61 15.55
N SER A 28 10.71 -8.99 15.07
CA SER A 28 11.97 -8.26 15.20
C SER A 28 12.38 -7.51 13.93
N ASP A 29 11.52 -7.47 12.90
CA ASP A 29 11.82 -6.77 11.66
C ASP A 29 11.81 -5.24 11.90
N PRO A 30 12.88 -4.50 11.52
CA PRO A 30 12.89 -3.06 11.65
C PRO A 30 11.78 -2.43 10.78
N PRO A 31 11.26 -1.25 11.15
CA PRO A 31 10.17 -0.62 10.41
C PRO A 31 10.61 -0.36 8.97
N ALA A 32 10.09 -1.17 8.06
CA ALA A 32 10.28 -1.00 6.63
C ALA A 32 9.48 0.23 6.17
N LEU A 33 10.09 1.04 5.30
CA LEU A 33 9.44 2.17 4.64
C LEU A 33 8.43 1.63 3.63
N TRP A 34 7.14 1.78 3.95
CA TRP A 34 6.02 1.55 3.03
C TRP A 34 5.48 2.90 2.62
N ILE A 35 5.75 3.33 1.39
CA ILE A 35 4.91 4.35 0.77
C ILE A 35 3.78 3.58 0.10
N PHE A 36 2.71 3.32 0.85
CA PHE A 36 1.46 2.91 0.23
C PHE A 36 0.88 4.11 -0.43
N GLY A 37 0.78 3.99 -1.75
CA GLY A 37 0.46 5.12 -2.56
C GLY A 37 -0.78 4.94 -3.38
N TYR A 38 -1.87 5.53 -2.90
CA TYR A 38 -3.09 5.65 -3.65
C TYR A 38 -3.51 7.13 -3.70
N GLY A 39 -3.89 7.57 -4.89
CA GLY A 39 -4.38 8.92 -5.10
C GLY A 39 -4.70 9.15 -6.57
N SER A 40 -5.77 9.89 -6.81
CA SER A 40 -6.06 10.45 -8.12
C SER A 40 -5.12 11.64 -8.38
N LEU A 41 -4.76 11.86 -9.64
CA LEU A 41 -3.96 13.01 -10.12
C LEU A 41 -2.45 13.02 -9.74
N GLY A 42 -1.88 11.86 -9.38
CA GLY A 42 -0.43 11.70 -9.19
C GLY A 42 0.12 12.19 -7.84
N CYS A 43 -0.75 12.61 -6.94
CA CYS A 43 -0.42 12.88 -5.55
C CYS A 43 -0.73 11.64 -4.72
N THR A 44 0.07 11.42 -3.69
CA THR A 44 -0.01 10.22 -2.89
C THR A 44 0.33 10.54 -1.46
N TRP A 45 -0.51 10.11 -0.53
CA TRP A 45 -0.29 10.28 0.89
C TRP A 45 0.41 9.05 1.48
N GLY A 46 1.30 9.28 2.43
CA GLY A 46 2.06 8.21 3.08
C GLY A 46 3.04 8.77 4.11
N VAL A 47 3.89 7.90 4.64
CA VAL A 47 4.88 8.26 5.66
C VAL A 47 6.29 8.02 5.11
N ALA A 48 7.19 8.96 5.39
CA ALA A 48 8.61 8.82 5.14
C ALA A 48 9.33 8.45 6.45
N TYR A 49 10.16 7.42 6.40
CA TYR A 49 10.97 6.96 7.52
C TYR A 49 12.43 7.34 7.26
N GLN A 50 13.08 7.92 8.27
CA GLN A 50 14.50 8.22 8.22
C GLN A 50 15.27 7.16 9.01
N VAL A 51 16.09 6.39 8.31
CA VAL A 51 17.09 5.51 8.94
C VAL A 51 18.36 6.33 9.20
N ARG A 52 18.95 6.21 10.40
CA ARG A 52 20.14 6.96 10.80
C ARG A 52 21.23 6.00 11.28
N GLY A 53 22.48 6.44 11.17
CA GLY A 53 23.63 5.70 11.69
C GLY A 53 24.10 4.56 10.80
N GLU A 54 24.74 3.57 11.40
CA GLU A 54 25.45 2.48 10.70
C GLU A 54 24.49 1.47 10.06
N GLU A 55 23.24 1.41 10.53
CA GLU A 55 22.23 0.45 10.07
C GLU A 55 21.64 0.77 8.69
N VAL A 56 21.91 1.96 8.14
CA VAL A 56 21.35 2.41 6.85
C VAL A 56 21.64 1.41 5.73
N SER A 57 22.86 0.89 5.66
CA SER A 57 23.25 -0.06 4.62
C SER A 57 22.48 -1.37 4.73
N GLU A 58 22.36 -1.92 5.94
CA GLU A 58 21.66 -3.20 6.15
C GLU A 58 20.16 -3.06 5.97
N ALA A 59 19.56 -1.96 6.44
CA ALA A 59 18.15 -1.66 6.23
C ALA A 59 17.81 -1.54 4.73
N LEU A 60 18.64 -0.80 3.95
CA LEU A 60 18.44 -0.67 2.51
C LEU A 60 18.63 -1.99 1.79
N LYS A 61 19.63 -2.80 2.17
CA LYS A 61 19.86 -4.12 1.59
C LYS A 61 18.68 -5.07 1.85
N TYR A 62 18.18 -5.10 3.08
CA TYR A 62 17.00 -5.88 3.45
C TYR A 62 15.78 -5.47 2.61
N LEU A 63 15.49 -4.17 2.54
CA LEU A 63 14.38 -3.64 1.75
C LEU A 63 14.51 -3.98 0.27
N ASN A 64 15.72 -3.86 -0.29
CA ASN A 64 15.93 -4.12 -1.71
C ASN A 64 15.69 -5.60 -2.06
N VAL A 65 16.14 -6.53 -1.23
CA VAL A 65 15.85 -7.96 -1.41
C VAL A 65 14.35 -8.19 -1.40
N ARG A 66 13.67 -7.62 -0.42
CA ARG A 66 12.25 -7.88 -0.22
C ARG A 66 11.36 -7.25 -1.30
N GLU A 67 11.59 -5.99 -1.63
CA GLU A 67 10.69 -5.23 -2.49
C GLU A 67 11.12 -5.32 -3.96
N ALA A 68 12.41 -5.12 -4.29
CA ALA A 68 12.85 -5.17 -5.67
C ALA A 68 13.04 -6.61 -6.17
N VAL A 69 13.79 -7.44 -5.44
CA VAL A 69 14.14 -8.79 -5.91
C VAL A 69 12.97 -9.75 -5.80
N LEU A 70 12.28 -9.80 -4.65
CA LEU A 70 11.15 -10.71 -4.44
C LEU A 70 9.81 -10.10 -4.91
N GLY A 71 9.60 -8.80 -4.71
CA GLY A 71 8.37 -8.10 -5.07
C GLY A 71 8.32 -7.58 -6.51
N GLY A 72 9.45 -7.51 -7.21
CA GLY A 72 9.53 -7.00 -8.58
C GLY A 72 9.26 -5.49 -8.70
N TYR A 73 9.40 -4.72 -7.61
CA TYR A 73 9.20 -3.27 -7.63
C TYR A 73 10.43 -2.53 -8.15
N ASP A 74 10.18 -1.42 -8.85
CA ASP A 74 11.23 -0.47 -9.26
C ASP A 74 11.59 0.45 -8.10
N THR A 75 12.86 0.80 -7.96
CA THR A 75 13.29 1.87 -7.05
C THR A 75 13.27 3.22 -7.75
N LYS A 76 12.63 4.23 -7.14
CA LYS A 76 12.59 5.62 -7.63
C LYS A 76 12.97 6.60 -6.53
N GLU A 77 13.73 7.63 -6.87
CA GLU A 77 13.88 8.80 -6.02
C GLU A 77 12.66 9.70 -6.21
N VAL A 78 12.00 10.06 -5.12
CA VAL A 78 10.81 10.90 -5.10
C VAL A 78 11.01 12.12 -4.21
N THR A 79 10.23 13.16 -4.47
CA THR A 79 10.15 14.33 -3.60
C THR A 79 9.02 14.13 -2.60
N PHE A 80 9.37 14.05 -1.31
CA PHE A 80 8.44 13.97 -0.20
C PHE A 80 8.17 15.37 0.37
N TYR A 81 6.90 15.69 0.63
CA TYR A 81 6.48 16.98 1.19
C TYR A 81 5.88 16.76 2.59
N PRO A 82 6.67 16.98 3.66
CA PRO A 82 6.19 16.80 5.03
C PRO A 82 4.93 17.63 5.30
N GLN A 83 4.01 17.08 6.09
CA GLN A 83 2.75 17.76 6.42
C GLN A 83 2.98 19.04 7.22
N ASP A 84 3.87 18.99 8.23
CA ASP A 84 4.11 20.11 9.13
C ASP A 84 4.95 21.23 8.51
N HIS A 85 5.74 20.89 7.48
CA HIS A 85 6.67 21.81 6.82
C HIS A 85 6.68 21.61 5.29
N PRO A 86 5.56 21.91 4.61
CA PRO A 86 5.40 21.64 3.19
C PRO A 86 6.33 22.47 2.29
N ALA A 87 6.89 23.57 2.80
CA ALA A 87 7.88 24.40 2.11
C ALA A 87 9.29 23.81 2.13
N GLN A 88 9.52 22.72 2.87
CA GLN A 88 10.82 22.06 3.00
C GLN A 88 10.73 20.61 2.49
N PRO A 89 10.69 20.40 1.17
CA PRO A 89 10.64 19.07 0.60
C PRO A 89 11.93 18.29 0.84
N LEU A 90 11.79 16.98 0.96
CA LEU A 90 12.88 16.03 1.18
C LEU A 90 12.98 15.06 -0.01
N LYS A 91 14.20 14.57 -0.28
CA LYS A 91 14.38 13.43 -1.19
C LYS A 91 14.18 12.14 -0.42
N ALA A 92 13.43 11.21 -1.01
CA ALA A 92 13.14 9.91 -0.43
C ALA A 92 13.25 8.82 -1.50
N LEU A 93 13.51 7.60 -1.04
CA LEU A 93 13.48 6.41 -1.87
C LEU A 93 12.09 5.77 -1.81
N ALA A 94 11.52 5.41 -2.95
CA ALA A 94 10.26 4.69 -3.04
C ALA A 94 10.44 3.41 -3.86
N TYR A 95 9.78 2.33 -3.43
CA TYR A 95 9.60 1.13 -4.25
C TYR A 95 8.23 1.22 -4.92
N VAL A 96 8.19 1.18 -6.25
CA VAL A 96 7.02 1.49 -7.06
C VAL A 96 6.69 0.31 -7.97
N ALA A 97 5.42 -0.08 -7.97
CA ALA A 97 4.91 -1.06 -8.93
C ALA A 97 4.78 -0.41 -10.31
N THR A 98 5.35 -1.05 -11.32
CA THR A 98 5.17 -0.64 -12.72
C THR A 98 4.30 -1.66 -13.45
N PRO A 99 3.67 -1.30 -14.59
CA PRO A 99 2.96 -2.27 -15.41
C PRO A 99 3.83 -3.43 -15.92
N GLN A 100 5.15 -3.32 -15.83
CA GLN A 100 6.10 -4.38 -16.17
C GLN A 100 6.29 -5.40 -15.03
N ASN A 101 5.78 -5.12 -13.82
CA ASN A 101 5.84 -6.05 -12.71
C ASN A 101 5.01 -7.32 -13.04
N PRO A 102 5.56 -8.53 -12.95
CA PRO A 102 4.84 -9.77 -13.24
C PRO A 102 3.58 -9.99 -12.38
N GLY A 103 3.50 -9.37 -11.20
CA GLY A 103 2.35 -9.40 -10.30
C GLY A 103 1.27 -8.36 -10.61
N TYR A 104 1.47 -7.50 -11.61
CA TYR A 104 0.48 -6.50 -12.00
C TYR A 104 -0.66 -7.15 -12.80
N LEU A 105 -1.86 -7.15 -12.22
CA LEU A 105 -3.05 -7.77 -12.81
C LEU A 105 -3.84 -6.83 -13.75
N GLY A 106 -3.39 -5.58 -13.90
CA GLY A 106 -4.12 -4.56 -14.66
C GLY A 106 -5.19 -3.83 -13.84
N PRO A 107 -5.82 -2.80 -14.43
CA PRO A 107 -6.98 -2.16 -13.83
C PRO A 107 -8.17 -3.12 -13.85
N ALA A 108 -8.97 -3.09 -12.79
CA ALA A 108 -10.17 -3.90 -12.64
C ALA A 108 -11.26 -3.10 -11.91
N PRO A 109 -12.56 -3.44 -12.12
CA PRO A 109 -13.64 -2.89 -11.30
C PRO A 109 -13.43 -3.19 -9.82
N GLU A 110 -13.86 -2.28 -8.96
CA GLU A 110 -13.72 -2.38 -7.51
C GLU A 110 -14.32 -3.68 -6.95
N GLU A 111 -15.40 -4.19 -7.56
CA GLU A 111 -16.03 -5.44 -7.13
C GLU A 111 -15.15 -6.66 -7.43
N VAL A 112 -14.43 -6.65 -8.55
CA VAL A 112 -13.48 -7.71 -8.91
C VAL A 112 -12.31 -7.70 -7.93
N ILE A 113 -11.79 -6.50 -7.61
CA ILE A 113 -10.73 -6.31 -6.62
C ILE A 113 -11.19 -6.79 -5.24
N ALA A 114 -12.38 -6.39 -4.81
CA ALA A 114 -12.97 -6.80 -3.52
C ALA A 114 -13.14 -8.31 -3.42
N THR A 115 -13.63 -8.97 -4.48
CA THR A 115 -13.77 -10.43 -4.53
C THR A 115 -12.41 -11.13 -4.33
N GLN A 116 -11.37 -10.61 -4.97
CA GLN A 116 -10.00 -11.12 -4.80
C GLN A 116 -9.49 -10.88 -3.38
N ILE A 117 -9.69 -9.70 -2.81
CA ILE A 117 -9.30 -9.37 -1.43
C ILE A 117 -9.96 -10.31 -0.42
N LEU A 118 -11.24 -10.62 -0.61
CA LEU A 118 -12.01 -11.52 0.24
C LEU A 118 -11.57 -12.98 0.12
N SER A 119 -10.98 -13.39 -1.01
CA SER A 119 -10.60 -14.78 -1.27
C SER A 119 -9.11 -15.06 -1.02
N CYS A 120 -8.26 -14.03 -0.97
CA CYS A 120 -6.82 -14.18 -0.90
C CYS A 120 -6.25 -14.16 0.53
N ARG A 121 -5.37 -15.13 0.81
CA ARG A 121 -4.56 -15.21 2.03
C ARG A 121 -3.12 -15.55 1.67
N GLY A 122 -2.18 -14.78 2.23
CA GLY A 122 -0.75 -15.02 2.09
C GLY A 122 -0.11 -15.45 3.41
N PHE A 123 1.22 -15.54 3.41
CA PHE A 123 2.00 -15.85 4.62
C PHE A 123 1.77 -14.81 5.73
N SER A 124 1.58 -13.55 5.36
CA SER A 124 1.34 -12.44 6.29
C SER A 124 -0.11 -12.31 6.78
N GLY A 125 -1.00 -13.24 6.41
CA GLY A 125 -2.40 -13.19 6.82
C GLY A 125 -3.38 -12.93 5.67
N HIS A 126 -4.59 -12.52 6.03
CA HIS A 126 -5.69 -12.33 5.09
C HIS A 126 -5.56 -10.98 4.37
N ASN A 127 -5.87 -10.93 3.08
CA ASN A 127 -5.75 -9.66 2.33
C ASN A 127 -6.78 -8.62 2.80
N LEU A 128 -7.95 -9.07 3.25
CA LEU A 128 -8.93 -8.23 3.96
C LEU A 128 -8.32 -7.47 5.15
N GLU A 129 -7.52 -8.15 5.98
CA GLU A 129 -6.92 -7.52 7.15
C GLU A 129 -5.95 -6.41 6.74
N TYR A 130 -5.18 -6.65 5.67
CA TYR A 130 -4.30 -5.64 5.10
C TYR A 130 -5.07 -4.41 4.60
N LEU A 131 -6.18 -4.61 3.87
CA LEU A 131 -7.03 -3.52 3.38
C LEU A 131 -7.56 -2.66 4.55
N LEU A 132 -8.10 -3.30 5.60
CA LEU A 132 -8.69 -2.59 6.74
C LEU A 132 -7.63 -1.81 7.52
N ARG A 133 -6.46 -2.42 7.79
CA ARG A 133 -5.34 -1.73 8.45
C ARG A 133 -4.84 -0.53 7.63
N LEU A 134 -4.85 -0.62 6.30
CA LEU A 134 -4.50 0.50 5.43
C LEU A 134 -5.56 1.62 5.53
N ALA A 135 -6.84 1.28 5.50
CA ALA A 135 -7.92 2.26 5.64
C ALA A 135 -7.88 2.98 7.00
N ASP A 136 -7.62 2.24 8.08
CA ASP A 136 -7.46 2.81 9.43
C ASP A 136 -6.24 3.73 9.50
N PHE A 137 -5.11 3.31 8.92
CA PHE A 137 -3.90 4.12 8.85
C PHE A 137 -4.14 5.44 8.11
N MET A 138 -4.85 5.40 6.97
CA MET A 138 -5.15 6.60 6.20
C MET A 138 -6.04 7.56 6.99
N GLN A 139 -7.06 7.05 7.71
CA GLN A 139 -7.90 7.87 8.57
C GLN A 139 -7.11 8.50 9.74
N LEU A 140 -6.17 7.76 10.34
CA LEU A 140 -5.41 8.23 11.49
C LEU A 140 -4.30 9.22 11.10
N CYS A 141 -3.55 8.92 10.05
CA CYS A 141 -2.33 9.64 9.69
C CYS A 141 -2.53 10.67 8.57
N GLY A 142 -3.61 10.55 7.79
CA GLY A 142 -3.93 11.47 6.70
C GLY A 142 -5.43 11.66 6.53
N PRO A 143 -6.19 12.12 7.54
CA PRO A 143 -7.65 12.27 7.41
C PRO A 143 -8.09 13.24 6.29
N GLN A 144 -7.22 14.18 5.92
CA GLN A 144 -7.41 15.07 4.76
C GLN A 144 -7.08 14.41 3.40
N ALA A 145 -6.46 13.23 3.41
CA ALA A 145 -6.17 12.43 2.24
C ALA A 145 -7.45 11.68 1.84
N GLN A 146 -8.26 12.30 0.98
CA GLN A 146 -9.38 11.59 0.38
C GLN A 146 -8.86 10.69 -0.72
N ASP A 147 -8.99 9.39 -0.49
CA ASP A 147 -8.68 8.35 -1.46
C ASP A 147 -9.97 7.64 -1.86
N GLU A 148 -10.56 8.14 -2.94
CA GLU A 148 -11.84 7.65 -3.45
C GLU A 148 -11.78 6.17 -3.85
N HIS A 149 -10.65 5.72 -4.39
CA HIS A 149 -10.53 4.33 -4.85
C HIS A 149 -10.35 3.36 -3.69
N LEU A 150 -9.52 3.70 -2.68
CA LEU A 150 -9.44 2.91 -1.45
C LEU A 150 -10.80 2.83 -0.75
N ALA A 151 -11.50 3.97 -0.64
CA ALA A 151 -12.83 4.02 -0.04
C ALA A 151 -13.84 3.14 -0.82
N ALA A 152 -13.83 3.19 -2.15
CA ALA A 152 -14.70 2.38 -3.00
C ALA A 152 -14.42 0.86 -2.86
N ILE A 153 -13.15 0.45 -2.75
CA ILE A 153 -12.81 -0.96 -2.51
C ILE A 153 -13.29 -1.40 -1.11
N VAL A 154 -13.10 -0.58 -0.08
CA VAL A 154 -13.57 -0.88 1.29
C VAL A 154 -15.09 -1.03 1.31
N ASP A 155 -15.82 -0.15 0.62
CA ASP A 155 -17.27 -0.22 0.50
C ASP A 155 -17.74 -1.48 -0.26
N ALA A 156 -17.09 -1.81 -1.38
CA ALA A 156 -17.37 -3.01 -2.16
C ALA A 156 -17.17 -4.29 -1.33
N VAL A 157 -16.07 -4.36 -0.57
CA VAL A 157 -15.82 -5.46 0.39
C VAL A 157 -16.92 -5.52 1.46
N GLY A 158 -17.28 -4.38 2.06
CA GLY A 158 -18.33 -4.29 3.08
C GLY A 158 -19.68 -4.78 2.57
N THR A 159 -20.03 -4.46 1.32
CA THR A 159 -21.26 -4.90 0.66
C THR A 159 -21.28 -6.41 0.40
N MET A 160 -20.13 -7.04 0.17
CA MET A 160 -20.03 -8.47 -0.14
C MET A 160 -19.87 -9.38 1.09
N LEU A 161 -19.37 -8.88 2.23
CA LEU A 161 -19.19 -9.66 3.46
C LEU A 161 -20.47 -10.40 3.93
N PRO A 162 -21.68 -9.82 3.86
CA PRO A 162 -22.92 -10.53 4.18
C PRO A 162 -23.16 -11.78 3.31
N CYS A 163 -22.61 -11.84 2.10
CA CYS A 163 -22.76 -12.98 1.19
C CYS A 163 -21.68 -14.06 1.39
N PHE A 164 -20.55 -13.73 2.02
CA PHE A 164 -19.47 -14.69 2.35
C PHE A 164 -19.63 -15.34 3.73
N CYS A 165 -20.49 -14.79 4.59
CA CYS A 165 -20.93 -15.43 5.82
C CYS A 165 -22.24 -16.20 5.56
N PRO A 166 -22.22 -17.52 5.30
CA PRO A 166 -23.36 -18.32 5.71
C PRO A 166 -23.48 -18.15 7.22
N THR A 167 -24.65 -17.72 7.69
CA THR A 167 -25.05 -17.71 9.10
C THR A 167 -24.57 -18.99 9.80
N GLU A 168 -23.46 -18.93 10.56
CA GLU A 168 -23.06 -19.92 11.60
C GLU A 168 -21.72 -19.57 12.29
N GLN A 169 -21.38 -18.28 12.49
CA GLN A 169 -20.30 -17.92 13.44
C GLN A 169 -20.37 -16.48 13.96
N ALA A 170 -21.59 -16.01 14.26
CA ALA A 170 -21.76 -14.90 15.18
C ALA A 170 -21.69 -15.44 16.62
N LEU A 171 -20.72 -14.95 17.40
CA LEU A 171 -20.45 -15.17 18.84
C LEU A 171 -19.22 -16.04 19.16
N ALA A 172 -18.04 -15.42 19.12
CA ALA A 172 -17.05 -15.55 20.18
C ALA A 172 -15.92 -14.53 19.94
N LEU A 173 -16.07 -13.33 20.48
CA LEU A 173 -14.99 -12.43 20.92
C LEU A 173 -15.66 -11.25 21.64
N VAL A 174 -16.16 -11.54 22.85
CA VAL A 174 -16.27 -10.60 23.97
C VAL A 174 -15.28 -11.07 25.03
#